data_AF-A0A3P3U8Y5-F1
#
_entry.id   AF-A0A3P3U8Y5-F1
#
_cell.length_a   1.000
_cell.length_b   1.000
_cell.length_c   1.000
_cell.angle_alpha   90.00
_cell.angle_beta   90.00
_cell.angle_gamma   90.00
#
_symmetry.space_group_name_H-M   'P 1'
#
loop_
_entity.id
_entity.type
_entity.pdbx_description
1 polymer ?
#
loop_
_entity_poly.entity_id
_entity_poly.type
_entity_poly.pdbx_seq_one_letter_code
_entity_poly.pdbx_strand_id
1 'polypeptide(L)'
;MELNDERNLRFKALAYDFMNAPNLSALFNAAVTHLDSLNEFKIITVAKDLDRNIDPNNINTAINKHSRYIVPYFPSSKLYFFSENIVTSMLNGGDVPIAIDYTVMFDSNFTTYVHKFINNIPLVGVSNDFYVLIDEILKKQWNFDYSFYLLENYKTLIGDKNIKESKQYSAILANVKSLELFKNVDSNYYKKTGKIKFLISNEIAERSATEHCESYYFSEEIKIILNQYYITKQFILLTLIAIVRIKFEDNRSADNKMISYFDFVSEHVGLNLERETLLAYEYFKNSSNLYILRRISRKTKKEEIFEILDNISWDFMIPRVMESNMSYMGEGDFLIPYFLSFDDGLIKLLKMLEPKGVVIDTKEMHATPTIK
;
A
#
# COMPACT_ATOMS: atom_id res chain seq x y z
N MET A 1 32.46 -5.54 5.03
CA MET A 1 31.62 -6.44 4.21
C MET A 1 30.96 -7.53 5.06
N GLU A 2 31.61 -8.03 6.12
CA GLU A 2 31.07 -9.08 7.01
C GLU A 2 29.94 -8.63 7.98
N LEU A 3 29.95 -7.37 8.46
CA LEU A 3 28.89 -6.85 9.36
C LEU A 3 27.49 -6.80 8.70
N ASN A 4 27.44 -6.66 7.38
CA ASN A 4 26.18 -6.68 6.63
C ASN A 4 25.62 -8.10 6.52
N ASP A 5 26.44 -9.13 6.75
CA ASP A 5 26.03 -10.52 6.60
C ASP A 5 25.34 -11.03 7.87
N GLU A 6 25.91 -10.76 9.05
CA GLU A 6 25.31 -11.18 10.34
C GLU A 6 23.94 -10.54 10.59
N ARG A 7 23.81 -9.24 10.34
CA ARG A 7 22.52 -8.55 10.48
C ARG A 7 21.46 -9.13 9.53
N ASN A 8 21.84 -9.36 8.27
CA ASN A 8 20.95 -9.97 7.29
C ASN A 8 20.57 -11.41 7.66
N LEU A 9 21.49 -12.18 8.25
CA LEU A 9 21.20 -13.51 8.77
C LEU A 9 20.21 -13.46 9.94
N ARG A 10 20.40 -12.54 10.89
CA ARG A 10 19.45 -12.32 12.00
C ARG A 10 18.06 -11.94 11.48
N PHE A 11 17.99 -11.00 10.53
CA PHE A 11 16.74 -10.63 9.88
C PHE A 11 16.05 -11.82 9.20
N LYS A 12 16.79 -12.60 8.39
CA LYS A 12 16.24 -13.78 7.70
C LYS A 12 15.74 -14.83 8.67
N ALA A 13 16.49 -15.11 9.74
CA ALA A 13 16.09 -16.08 10.76
C ALA A 13 14.84 -15.63 11.51
N LEU A 14 14.79 -14.34 11.92
CA LEU A 14 13.62 -13.72 12.54
C LEU A 14 12.38 -13.84 11.63
N ALA A 15 12.50 -13.39 10.37
CA ALA A 15 11.40 -13.44 9.42
C ALA A 15 10.90 -14.87 9.17
N TYR A 16 11.83 -15.83 9.03
CA TYR A 16 11.50 -17.24 8.83
C TYR A 16 10.73 -17.84 10.02
N ASP A 17 11.17 -17.62 11.26
CA ASP A 17 10.52 -18.20 12.43
C ASP A 17 9.13 -17.60 12.66
N PHE A 18 8.97 -16.29 12.47
CA PHE A 18 7.66 -15.64 12.55
C PHE A 18 6.70 -16.08 11.43
N MET A 19 7.21 -16.26 10.21
CA MET A 19 6.43 -16.76 9.08
C MET A 19 5.93 -18.19 9.34
N ASN A 20 6.74 -19.03 9.97
CA ASN A 20 6.40 -20.43 10.23
C ASN A 20 5.67 -20.68 11.56
N ALA A 21 5.61 -19.69 12.45
CA ALA A 21 4.90 -19.81 13.73
C ALA A 21 3.39 -20.09 13.52
N PRO A 22 2.85 -21.22 14.00
CA PRO A 22 1.46 -21.61 13.74
C PRO A 22 0.43 -20.98 14.69
N ASN A 23 0.86 -20.48 15.86
CA ASN A 23 0.00 -19.98 16.93
C ASN A 23 0.73 -18.93 17.78
N LEU A 24 0.02 -18.33 18.73
CA LEU A 24 0.58 -17.29 19.61
C LEU A 24 1.80 -17.76 20.41
N SER A 25 1.76 -18.97 20.97
CA SER A 25 2.88 -19.47 21.78
C SER A 25 4.15 -19.60 20.95
N ALA A 26 4.04 -20.09 19.72
CA ALA A 26 5.17 -20.16 18.79
C ALA A 26 5.67 -18.78 18.36
N LEU A 27 4.78 -17.80 18.15
CA LEU A 27 5.15 -16.42 17.86
C LEU A 27 5.93 -15.80 19.02
N PHE A 28 5.47 -16.00 20.26
CA PHE A 28 6.16 -15.50 21.44
C PHE A 28 7.52 -16.20 21.63
N ASN A 29 7.60 -17.50 21.43
CA ASN A 29 8.88 -18.22 21.49
C ASN A 29 9.87 -17.72 20.42
N ALA A 30 9.40 -17.44 19.20
CA ALA A 30 10.22 -16.83 18.16
C ALA A 30 10.70 -15.43 18.60
N ALA A 31 9.82 -14.62 19.18
CA ALA A 31 10.16 -13.30 19.69
C ALA A 31 11.24 -13.34 20.78
N VAL A 32 11.13 -14.28 21.72
CA VAL A 32 12.13 -14.48 22.79
C VAL A 32 13.45 -15.00 22.24
N THR A 33 13.41 -15.95 21.30
CA THR A 33 14.61 -16.51 20.65
C THR A 33 15.40 -15.42 19.93
N HIS A 34 14.71 -14.45 19.34
CA HIS A 34 15.31 -13.36 18.58
C HIS A 34 15.25 -12.01 19.31
N LEU A 35 15.21 -12.00 20.65
CA LEU A 35 15.07 -10.77 21.43
C LEU A 35 16.12 -9.71 21.07
N ASP A 36 17.38 -10.14 20.90
CA ASP A 36 18.50 -9.28 20.50
C ASP A 36 18.35 -8.66 19.11
N SER A 37 17.48 -9.21 18.26
CA SER A 37 17.18 -8.65 16.93
C SER A 37 16.05 -7.62 17.02
N LEU A 38 15.19 -7.69 18.03
CA LEU A 38 14.03 -6.79 18.18
C LEU A 38 14.40 -5.37 18.65
N ASN A 39 15.68 -5.11 18.92
CA ASN A 39 16.23 -3.76 19.09
C ASN A 39 16.34 -2.99 17.75
N GLU A 40 16.42 -3.71 16.64
CA GLU A 40 16.56 -3.20 15.28
C GLU A 40 15.33 -3.49 14.42
N PHE A 41 14.51 -4.45 14.83
CA PHE A 41 13.35 -4.88 14.08
C PHE A 41 12.09 -4.81 14.93
N LYS A 42 11.01 -4.33 14.33
CA LYS A 42 9.64 -4.42 14.86
C LYS A 42 8.85 -5.38 14.00
N ILE A 43 7.82 -6.03 14.56
CA ILE A 43 7.00 -6.99 13.82
C ILE A 43 5.53 -6.70 14.05
N ILE A 44 4.76 -6.76 12.97
CA ILE A 44 3.29 -6.86 13.01
C ILE A 44 2.91 -8.19 12.37
N THR A 45 2.10 -9.00 13.02
CA THR A 45 1.72 -10.31 12.47
C THR A 45 0.30 -10.71 12.85
N VAL A 46 -0.35 -11.49 11.98
CA VAL A 46 -1.71 -11.99 12.20
C VAL A 46 -1.65 -13.34 12.93
N ALA A 47 -2.42 -13.48 14.02
CA ALA A 47 -2.66 -14.79 14.63
C ALA A 47 -4.16 -15.06 14.81
N LYS A 48 -4.57 -16.29 14.47
CA LYS A 48 -5.98 -16.68 14.34
C LYS A 48 -6.68 -16.91 15.69
N ASP A 49 -5.87 -17.29 16.68
CA ASP A 49 -6.21 -17.67 18.05
C ASP A 49 -6.37 -16.48 19.01
N LEU A 50 -6.34 -15.24 18.50
CA LEU A 50 -6.53 -14.04 19.30
C LEU A 50 -8.02 -13.68 19.46
N ASP A 51 -8.45 -13.36 20.69
CA ASP A 51 -9.79 -12.83 20.99
C ASP A 51 -9.88 -11.29 20.95
N ARG A 52 -8.74 -10.61 20.74
CA ARG A 52 -8.64 -9.15 20.57
C ARG A 52 -8.66 -8.75 19.09
N ASN A 53 -9.46 -7.74 18.77
CA ASN A 53 -9.47 -7.08 17.46
C ASN A 53 -8.90 -5.66 17.60
N ILE A 54 -7.96 -5.30 16.74
CA ILE A 54 -7.42 -3.96 16.64
C ILE A 54 -8.29 -3.15 15.68
N ASP A 55 -9.03 -2.17 16.19
CA ASP A 55 -9.96 -1.32 15.43
C ASP A 55 -9.71 0.18 15.68
N PRO A 56 -8.63 0.76 15.12
CA PRO A 56 -8.30 2.16 15.35
C PRO A 56 -9.42 3.06 14.80
N ASN A 57 -9.94 3.94 15.66
CA ASN A 57 -11.06 4.85 15.36
C ASN A 57 -12.33 4.18 14.80
N ASN A 58 -12.58 2.91 15.12
CA ASN A 58 -13.70 2.13 14.58
C ASN A 58 -13.67 1.98 13.04
N ILE A 59 -12.47 2.05 12.44
CA ILE A 59 -12.31 1.86 11.00
C ILE A 59 -12.81 0.49 10.56
N ASN A 60 -12.58 -0.59 11.32
CA ASN A 60 -13.10 -1.92 11.01
C ASN A 60 -14.62 -1.98 11.08
N THR A 61 -15.26 -1.19 11.93
CA THR A 61 -16.72 -1.06 11.92
C THR A 61 -17.19 -0.44 10.60
N ALA A 62 -16.48 0.56 10.09
CA ALA A 62 -16.76 1.14 8.78
C ALA A 62 -16.35 0.23 7.62
N ILE A 63 -15.28 -0.55 7.74
CA ILE A 63 -14.93 -1.63 6.82
C ILE A 63 -16.08 -2.62 6.83
N ASN A 64 -16.62 -3.08 7.96
CA ASN A 64 -17.73 -4.03 7.95
C ASN A 64 -18.98 -3.49 7.21
N LYS A 65 -19.22 -2.17 7.28
CA LYS A 65 -20.33 -1.49 6.58
C LYS A 65 -20.03 -1.19 5.10
N HIS A 66 -18.77 -0.92 4.75
CA HIS A 66 -18.30 -0.45 3.44
C HIS A 66 -17.17 -1.32 2.86
N SER A 67 -17.15 -2.61 3.24
CA SER A 67 -16.02 -3.58 3.10
C SER A 67 -15.57 -3.82 1.67
N ARG A 68 -16.39 -3.38 0.72
CA ARG A 68 -16.06 -3.48 -0.69
C ARG A 68 -15.03 -2.46 -1.13
N TYR A 69 -14.85 -1.33 -0.42
CA TYR A 69 -14.01 -0.22 -0.89
C TYR A 69 -12.75 0.03 -0.08
N ILE A 70 -12.77 -0.35 1.19
CA ILE A 70 -11.64 -0.18 2.09
C ILE A 70 -10.96 -1.53 2.23
N VAL A 71 -9.71 -1.60 1.81
CA VAL A 71 -8.90 -2.82 1.83
C VAL A 71 -7.84 -2.67 2.93
N PRO A 72 -7.93 -3.42 4.04
CA PRO A 72 -6.85 -3.45 5.01
C PRO A 72 -5.62 -4.10 4.37
N TYR A 73 -4.43 -3.64 4.75
CA TYR A 73 -3.20 -4.29 4.29
C TYR A 73 -3.07 -5.72 4.84
N PHE A 74 -3.46 -5.94 6.10
CA PHE A 74 -3.47 -7.26 6.73
C PHE A 74 -4.81 -7.99 6.51
N PRO A 75 -4.81 -9.33 6.40
CA PRO A 75 -6.02 -10.13 6.15
C PRO A 75 -7.00 -10.17 7.34
N SER A 76 -6.64 -9.61 8.50
CA SER A 76 -7.44 -9.65 9.73
C SER A 76 -7.04 -8.54 10.69
N SER A 77 -7.99 -8.07 11.49
CA SER A 77 -7.77 -7.15 12.62
C SER A 77 -7.12 -7.81 13.84
N LYS A 78 -6.92 -9.13 13.82
CA LYS A 78 -6.28 -9.89 14.91
C LYS A 78 -4.76 -9.82 14.82
N LEU A 79 -4.21 -8.65 15.15
CA LEU A 79 -2.79 -8.33 15.00
C LEU A 79 -2.03 -8.44 16.34
N TYR A 80 -0.79 -8.92 16.24
CA TYR A 80 0.23 -8.87 17.28
C TYR A 80 1.37 -7.97 16.88
N PHE A 81 1.96 -7.37 17.90
CA PHE A 81 3.04 -6.41 17.77
C PHE A 81 4.20 -6.89 18.61
N PHE A 82 5.39 -6.94 18.03
CA PHE A 82 6.61 -7.29 18.73
C PHE A 82 7.66 -6.22 18.53
N SER A 83 8.28 -5.84 19.65
CA SER A 83 9.47 -5.01 19.75
C SER A 83 10.21 -5.44 21.01
N GLU A 84 11.48 -5.07 21.16
CA GLU A 84 12.27 -5.40 22.35
C GLU A 84 11.56 -4.98 23.64
N ASN A 85 11.02 -3.77 23.68
CA ASN A 85 10.30 -3.24 24.85
C ASN A 85 9.05 -4.07 25.18
N ILE A 86 8.25 -4.42 24.17
CA ILE A 86 7.04 -5.23 24.35
C ILE A 86 7.41 -6.60 24.92
N VAL A 87 8.37 -7.30 24.31
CA VAL A 87 8.75 -8.66 24.72
C VAL A 87 9.40 -8.66 26.10
N THR A 88 10.29 -7.72 26.37
CA THR A 88 10.97 -7.59 27.67
C THR A 88 9.98 -7.32 28.79
N SER A 89 9.00 -6.44 28.58
CA SER A 89 7.95 -6.19 29.57
C SER A 89 7.08 -7.42 29.82
N MET A 90 6.68 -8.13 28.76
CA MET A 90 5.91 -9.38 28.88
C MET A 90 6.68 -10.45 29.67
N LEU A 91 7.99 -10.60 29.46
CA LEU A 91 8.85 -11.52 30.22
C LEU A 91 8.93 -11.15 31.71
N ASN A 92 8.84 -9.87 32.03
CA ASN A 92 8.84 -9.37 33.40
C ASN A 92 7.43 -9.34 34.04
N GLY A 93 6.41 -9.88 33.35
CA GLY A 93 5.02 -9.88 33.83
C GLY A 93 4.37 -8.49 33.84
N GLY A 94 4.90 -7.54 33.07
CA GLY A 94 4.40 -6.19 32.93
C GLY A 94 3.49 -6.00 31.72
N ASP A 95 2.79 -4.86 31.70
CA ASP A 95 1.98 -4.41 30.58
C ASP A 95 2.70 -3.27 29.84
N VAL A 96 2.54 -3.22 28.51
CA VAL A 96 3.03 -2.11 27.67
C VAL A 96 1.84 -1.50 26.93
N PRO A 97 1.52 -0.21 27.14
CA PRO A 97 0.59 0.48 26.26
C PRO A 97 1.22 0.59 24.87
N ILE A 98 0.52 0.09 23.85
CA ILE A 98 0.97 0.17 22.45
C ILE A 98 0.15 1.27 21.77
N ALA A 99 0.82 2.33 21.34
CA ALA A 99 0.21 3.37 20.52
C ALA A 99 0.12 2.88 19.07
N ILE A 100 -1.09 2.79 18.54
CA ILE A 100 -1.35 2.32 17.17
C ILE A 100 -1.92 3.46 16.35
N ASP A 101 -1.19 3.85 15.32
CA ASP A 101 -1.66 4.76 14.30
C ASP A 101 -2.25 4.01 13.12
N TYR A 102 -2.94 4.76 12.26
CA TYR A 102 -3.49 4.25 11.02
C TYR A 102 -3.53 5.35 9.96
N THR A 103 -3.56 4.93 8.70
CA THR A 103 -3.84 5.80 7.56
C THR A 103 -4.71 5.10 6.54
N VAL A 104 -5.60 5.87 5.90
CA VAL A 104 -6.38 5.44 4.73
C VAL A 104 -5.79 6.10 3.49
N MET A 105 -5.00 5.34 2.73
CA MET A 105 -4.39 5.81 1.50
C MET A 105 -5.41 5.78 0.37
N PHE A 106 -5.59 6.92 -0.31
CA PHE A 106 -6.53 7.03 -1.42
C PHE A 106 -5.91 6.59 -2.75
N ASP A 107 -6.70 5.92 -3.59
CA ASP A 107 -6.37 5.80 -5.01
C ASP A 107 -6.49 7.15 -5.73
N SER A 108 -5.95 7.21 -6.96
CA SER A 108 -5.94 8.45 -7.74
C SER A 108 -7.33 8.90 -8.21
N ASN A 109 -8.25 7.95 -8.43
CA ASN A 109 -9.62 8.25 -8.84
C ASN A 109 -10.39 8.91 -7.71
N PHE A 110 -10.31 8.36 -6.50
CA PHE A 110 -10.92 8.89 -5.29
C PHE A 110 -10.38 10.28 -4.98
N THR A 111 -9.06 10.47 -5.10
CA THR A 111 -8.43 11.79 -4.97
C THR A 111 -9.03 12.81 -5.94
N THR A 112 -9.22 12.42 -7.20
CA THR A 112 -9.87 13.26 -8.21
C THR A 112 -11.34 13.53 -7.90
N TYR A 113 -12.06 12.57 -7.32
CA TYR A 113 -13.45 12.75 -6.90
C TYR A 113 -13.56 13.69 -5.70
N VAL A 114 -12.63 13.63 -4.74
CA VAL A 114 -12.54 14.61 -3.64
C VAL A 114 -12.35 16.02 -4.19
N HIS A 115 -11.44 16.21 -5.15
CA HIS A 115 -11.26 17.52 -5.80
C HIS A 115 -12.57 18.05 -6.41
N LYS A 116 -13.28 17.21 -7.17
CA LYS A 116 -14.57 17.59 -7.75
C LYS A 116 -15.63 17.89 -6.68
N PHE A 117 -15.70 17.09 -5.63
CA PHE A 117 -16.62 17.29 -4.50
C PHE A 117 -16.39 18.63 -3.81
N ILE A 118 -15.15 18.94 -3.44
CA ILE A 118 -14.77 20.19 -2.76
C ILE A 118 -15.09 21.41 -3.62
N ASN A 119 -14.89 21.33 -4.94
CA ASN A 119 -15.11 22.43 -5.86
C ASN A 119 -16.53 22.48 -6.46
N ASN A 120 -17.47 21.67 -5.95
CA ASN A 120 -18.85 21.56 -6.47
C ASN A 120 -18.92 21.26 -7.98
N ILE A 121 -17.94 20.51 -8.51
CA ILE A 121 -17.91 20.07 -9.90
C ILE A 121 -18.78 18.81 -10.03
N PRO A 122 -19.63 18.70 -11.07
CA PRO A 122 -20.47 17.52 -11.26
C PRO A 122 -19.67 16.18 -11.27
N LEU A 123 -20.06 15.27 -10.38
CA LEU A 123 -19.52 13.91 -10.28
C LEU A 123 -20.34 12.94 -11.16
N VAL A 124 -20.25 13.11 -12.48
CA VAL A 124 -20.98 12.26 -13.44
C VAL A 124 -20.45 10.82 -13.37
N GLY A 125 -21.37 9.85 -13.23
CA GLY A 125 -21.03 8.41 -13.21
C GLY A 125 -20.46 7.90 -11.88
N VAL A 126 -20.37 8.75 -10.85
CA VAL A 126 -19.90 8.35 -9.53
C VAL A 126 -21.05 7.76 -8.71
N SER A 127 -20.81 6.62 -8.08
CA SER A 127 -21.82 5.92 -7.29
C SER A 127 -22.20 6.70 -6.03
N ASN A 128 -23.44 6.51 -5.53
CA ASN A 128 -23.87 7.10 -4.25
C ASN A 128 -22.98 6.70 -3.07
N ASP A 129 -22.31 5.54 -3.17
CA ASP A 129 -21.42 5.05 -2.13
C ASP A 129 -20.22 5.97 -1.89
N PHE A 130 -19.79 6.75 -2.91
CA PHE A 130 -18.79 7.81 -2.73
C PHE A 130 -19.23 8.82 -1.68
N TYR A 131 -20.45 9.35 -1.78
CA TYR A 131 -20.96 10.33 -0.83
C TYR A 131 -21.13 9.73 0.57
N VAL A 132 -21.50 8.45 0.66
CA VAL A 132 -21.59 7.75 1.95
C VAL A 132 -20.21 7.63 2.60
N LEU A 133 -19.17 7.29 1.84
CA LEU A 133 -17.81 7.23 2.36
C LEU A 133 -17.25 8.60 2.74
N ILE A 134 -17.51 9.65 1.94
CA ILE A 134 -17.14 11.02 2.28
C ILE A 134 -17.82 11.47 3.58
N ASP A 135 -19.11 11.17 3.77
CA ASP A 135 -19.84 11.47 4.99
C ASP A 135 -19.21 10.79 6.22
N GLU A 136 -18.84 9.51 6.11
CA GLU A 136 -18.14 8.78 7.18
C GLU A 136 -16.75 9.38 7.47
N ILE A 137 -15.92 9.63 6.45
CA ILE A 137 -14.59 10.22 6.60
C ILE A 137 -14.67 11.57 7.33
N LEU A 138 -15.58 12.45 6.90
CA LEU A 138 -15.75 13.78 7.49
C LEU A 138 -16.30 13.74 8.91
N LYS A 139 -17.26 12.84 9.19
CA LYS A 139 -17.82 12.69 10.55
C LYS A 139 -16.83 12.03 11.50
N LYS A 140 -16.07 11.04 11.05
CA LYS A 140 -15.16 10.27 11.91
C LYS A 140 -13.76 10.86 11.98
N GLN A 141 -13.44 11.85 11.15
CA GLN A 141 -12.11 12.45 11.04
C GLN A 141 -11.04 11.38 10.82
N TRP A 142 -11.22 10.58 9.77
CA TRP A 142 -10.21 9.57 9.44
C TRP A 142 -8.89 10.22 9.06
N ASN A 143 -7.81 9.58 9.51
CA ASN A 143 -6.47 9.88 9.01
C ASN A 143 -6.35 9.29 7.61
N PHE A 144 -6.07 10.13 6.62
CA PHE A 144 -5.88 9.70 5.25
C PHE A 144 -4.64 10.35 4.65
N ASP A 145 -4.05 9.65 3.69
CA ASP A 145 -2.92 10.14 2.91
C ASP A 145 -3.19 9.95 1.41
N TYR A 146 -2.41 10.68 0.63
CA TYR A 146 -2.49 10.70 -0.83
C TYR A 146 -1.11 10.42 -1.43
N SER A 147 -0.25 9.69 -0.70
CA SER A 147 1.11 9.37 -1.12
C SER A 147 1.14 8.56 -2.41
N PHE A 148 0.24 7.58 -2.55
CA PHE A 148 0.09 6.81 -3.78
C PHE A 148 -0.37 7.67 -4.96
N TYR A 149 -1.27 8.63 -4.77
CA TYR A 149 -1.67 9.57 -5.82
C TYR A 149 -0.47 10.35 -6.36
N LEU A 150 0.40 10.85 -5.48
CA LEU A 150 1.61 11.56 -5.88
C LEU A 150 2.58 10.63 -6.63
N LEU A 151 2.82 9.43 -6.09
CA LEU A 151 3.70 8.45 -6.71
C LEU A 151 3.20 8.05 -8.11
N GLU A 152 1.91 7.75 -8.26
CA GLU A 152 1.35 7.33 -9.54
C GLU A 152 1.47 8.46 -10.58
N ASN A 153 1.26 9.72 -10.17
CA ASN A 153 1.36 10.87 -11.07
C ASN A 153 2.81 11.24 -11.42
N TYR A 154 3.80 10.78 -10.66
CA TYR A 154 5.21 10.94 -11.01
C TYR A 154 5.50 10.44 -12.43
N LYS A 155 4.84 9.35 -12.87
CA LYS A 155 4.98 8.80 -14.24
C LYS A 155 4.74 9.83 -15.35
N THR A 156 3.89 10.82 -15.09
CA THR A 156 3.54 11.87 -16.05
C THR A 156 4.52 13.04 -16.05
N LEU A 157 5.40 13.12 -15.05
CA LEU A 157 6.37 14.19 -14.86
C LEU A 157 7.80 13.76 -15.23
N ILE A 158 8.06 12.45 -15.30
CA ILE A 158 9.39 11.92 -15.66
C ILE A 158 9.80 12.40 -17.06
N GLY A 159 11.00 12.96 -17.16
CA GLY A 159 11.60 13.41 -18.41
C GLY A 159 11.13 14.79 -18.89
N ASP A 160 10.17 15.42 -18.21
CA ASP A 160 9.80 16.81 -18.47
C ASP A 160 10.85 17.75 -17.85
N LYS A 161 11.40 18.66 -18.65
CA LYS A 161 12.39 19.65 -18.21
C LYS A 161 11.74 20.86 -17.53
N ASN A 162 10.44 21.08 -17.77
CA ASN A 162 9.69 22.24 -17.31
C ASN A 162 8.48 21.78 -16.46
N ILE A 163 8.66 20.80 -15.57
CA ILE A 163 7.60 20.21 -14.73
C ILE A 163 6.70 21.27 -14.12
N LYS A 164 7.27 22.34 -13.53
CA LYS A 164 6.50 23.40 -12.84
C LYS A 164 5.53 24.15 -13.76
N GLU A 165 5.80 24.21 -15.06
CA GLU A 165 4.98 24.89 -16.07
C GLU A 165 4.01 23.93 -16.77
N SER A 166 4.14 22.62 -16.51
CA SER A 166 3.31 21.60 -17.15
C SER A 166 1.85 21.68 -16.69
N LYS A 167 0.93 21.37 -17.62
CA LYS A 167 -0.50 21.26 -17.30
C LYS A 167 -0.76 20.13 -16.29
N GLN A 168 0.04 19.08 -16.35
CA GLN A 168 -0.01 17.92 -15.47
C GLN A 168 0.31 18.33 -14.03
N TYR A 169 1.42 19.01 -13.80
CA TYR A 169 1.79 19.50 -12.47
C TYR A 169 0.75 20.48 -11.91
N SER A 170 0.22 21.37 -12.75
CA SER A 170 -0.86 22.28 -12.35
C SER A 170 -2.12 21.54 -11.91
N ALA A 171 -2.48 20.44 -12.60
CA ALA A 171 -3.62 19.61 -12.22
C ALA A 171 -3.36 18.84 -10.90
N ILE A 172 -2.13 18.35 -10.69
CA ILE A 172 -1.71 17.71 -9.44
C ILE A 172 -1.85 18.68 -8.27
N LEU A 173 -1.32 19.91 -8.41
CA LEU A 173 -1.45 20.95 -7.40
C LEU A 173 -2.91 21.27 -7.05
N ALA A 174 -3.79 21.37 -8.05
CA ALA A 174 -5.22 21.63 -7.82
C ALA A 174 -5.89 20.50 -7.01
N ASN A 175 -5.54 19.25 -7.29
CA ASN A 175 -6.03 18.09 -6.55
C ASN A 175 -5.50 18.07 -5.12
N VAL A 176 -4.19 18.25 -4.92
CA VAL A 176 -3.57 18.27 -3.58
C VAL A 176 -4.11 19.43 -2.74
N LYS A 177 -4.30 20.62 -3.32
CA LYS A 177 -4.97 21.75 -2.65
C LYS A 177 -6.36 21.38 -2.14
N SER A 178 -7.12 20.63 -2.93
CA SER A 178 -8.47 20.20 -2.52
C SER A 178 -8.43 19.14 -1.43
N LEU A 179 -7.41 18.28 -1.44
CA LEU A 179 -7.15 17.33 -0.35
C LEU A 179 -6.75 18.06 0.94
N GLU A 180 -5.95 19.12 0.87
CA GLU A 180 -5.60 19.95 2.03
C GLU A 180 -6.83 20.65 2.63
N LEU A 181 -7.73 21.17 1.79
CA LEU A 181 -9.03 21.67 2.25
C LEU A 181 -9.88 20.55 2.87
N PHE A 182 -9.92 19.37 2.26
CA PHE A 182 -10.68 18.23 2.74
C PHE A 182 -10.18 17.72 4.11
N LYS A 183 -8.85 17.67 4.33
CA LYS A 183 -8.22 17.36 5.63
C LYS A 183 -8.66 18.34 6.72
N ASN A 184 -8.91 19.58 6.34
CA ASN A 184 -9.21 20.69 7.25
C ASN A 184 -10.70 21.06 7.27
N VAL A 185 -11.61 20.12 7.04
CA VAL A 185 -13.05 20.35 7.24
C VAL A 185 -13.39 20.33 8.73
N ASP A 186 -14.19 21.31 9.17
CA ASP A 186 -14.75 21.35 10.52
C ASP A 186 -15.80 20.24 10.70
N SER A 187 -15.36 19.10 11.23
CA SER A 187 -16.21 17.91 11.41
C SER A 187 -17.38 18.17 12.36
N ASN A 188 -17.21 19.04 13.36
CA ASN A 188 -18.26 19.37 14.32
C ASN A 188 -19.35 20.21 13.66
N TYR A 189 -18.96 21.17 12.83
CA TYR A 189 -19.90 21.95 12.01
C TYR A 189 -20.61 21.06 10.99
N TYR A 190 -19.87 20.17 10.32
CA TYR A 190 -20.42 19.23 9.34
C TYR A 190 -21.45 18.29 9.98
N LYS A 191 -21.15 17.67 11.13
CA LYS A 191 -22.08 16.81 11.88
C LYS A 191 -23.41 17.50 12.22
N LYS A 192 -23.36 18.78 12.57
CA LYS A 192 -24.54 19.56 12.99
C LYS A 192 -25.39 20.04 11.83
N THR A 193 -24.78 20.35 10.69
CA THR A 193 -25.44 21.11 9.61
C THR A 193 -25.51 20.38 8.28
N GLY A 194 -24.70 19.35 8.08
CA GLY A 194 -24.45 18.71 6.79
C GLY A 194 -23.69 19.58 5.78
N LYS A 195 -23.21 20.76 6.19
CA LYS A 195 -22.52 21.72 5.32
C LYS A 195 -21.01 21.73 5.59
N ILE A 196 -20.25 21.96 4.54
CA ILE A 196 -18.79 22.07 4.61
C ILE A 196 -18.40 23.46 5.11
N LYS A 197 -17.49 23.49 6.07
CA LYS A 197 -16.77 24.69 6.50
C LYS A 197 -15.31 24.30 6.68
N PHE A 198 -14.41 25.05 6.06
CA PHE A 198 -12.97 24.82 6.18
C PHE A 198 -12.40 25.55 7.39
N LEU A 199 -11.43 24.91 8.05
CA LEU A 199 -10.66 25.47 9.17
C LEU A 199 -9.48 26.33 8.68
N ILE A 200 -9.08 26.16 7.42
CA ILE A 200 -8.02 26.93 6.77
C ILE A 200 -8.57 27.72 5.59
N SER A 201 -7.87 28.78 5.20
CA SER A 201 -8.20 29.56 4.01
C SER A 201 -7.70 28.87 2.74
N ASN A 202 -8.16 29.35 1.59
CA ASN A 202 -7.77 28.82 0.29
C ASN A 202 -6.27 29.03 0.01
N GLU A 203 -5.73 30.16 0.47
CA GLU A 203 -4.34 30.56 0.32
C GLU A 203 -3.41 29.67 1.16
N ILE A 204 -3.84 29.30 2.38
CA ILE A 204 -3.10 28.35 3.22
C ILE A 204 -3.06 26.98 2.56
N ALA A 205 -4.21 26.49 2.06
CA ALA A 205 -4.28 25.20 1.37
C ALA A 205 -3.41 25.17 0.11
N GLU A 206 -3.38 26.26 -0.65
CA GLU A 206 -2.55 26.39 -1.85
C GLU A 206 -1.05 26.40 -1.53
N ARG A 207 -0.65 27.13 -0.48
CA ARG A 207 0.73 27.11 0.00
C ARG A 207 1.14 25.71 0.47
N SER A 208 0.34 25.05 1.30
CA SER A 208 0.63 23.70 1.78
C SER A 208 0.71 22.67 0.65
N ALA A 209 -0.19 22.76 -0.34
CA ALA A 209 -0.13 21.90 -1.52
C ALA A 209 1.13 22.13 -2.35
N THR A 210 1.55 23.39 -2.51
CA THR A 210 2.79 23.75 -3.21
C THR A 210 4.00 23.21 -2.45
N GLU A 211 4.10 23.46 -1.15
CA GLU A 211 5.19 22.98 -0.30
C GLU A 211 5.31 21.45 -0.32
N HIS A 212 4.18 20.73 -0.18
CA HIS A 212 4.16 19.27 -0.25
C HIS A 212 4.58 18.74 -1.62
N CYS A 213 4.00 19.25 -2.72
CA CYS A 213 4.36 18.82 -4.06
C CYS A 213 5.83 19.13 -4.37
N GLU A 214 6.33 20.30 -3.96
CA GLU A 214 7.72 20.67 -4.21
C GLU A 214 8.69 19.82 -3.41
N SER A 215 8.39 19.58 -2.13
CA SER A 215 9.15 18.66 -1.30
C SER A 215 9.18 17.24 -1.90
N TYR A 216 8.03 16.76 -2.40
CA TYR A 216 7.92 15.42 -2.94
C TYR A 216 8.62 15.25 -4.30
N TYR A 217 8.42 16.16 -5.26
CA TYR A 217 8.93 15.97 -6.62
C TYR A 217 10.31 16.60 -6.89
N PHE A 218 10.74 17.59 -6.10
CA PHE A 218 11.95 18.35 -6.39
C PHE A 218 13.08 18.20 -5.37
N SER A 219 12.84 17.65 -4.18
CA SER A 219 13.93 17.38 -3.24
C SER A 219 14.83 16.24 -3.75
N GLU A 220 16.14 16.37 -3.51
CA GLU A 220 17.12 15.39 -3.99
C GLU A 220 16.99 14.05 -3.26
N GLU A 221 16.69 14.09 -1.96
CA GLU A 221 16.50 12.91 -1.12
C GLU A 221 15.29 12.09 -1.60
N ILE A 222 14.15 12.74 -1.88
CA ILE A 222 12.96 12.05 -2.34
C ILE A 222 13.10 11.58 -3.79
N LYS A 223 13.84 12.28 -4.66
CA LYS A 223 14.13 11.80 -6.02
C LYS A 223 14.80 10.43 -6.02
N ILE A 224 15.69 10.15 -5.07
CA ILE A 224 16.31 8.82 -4.94
C ILE A 224 15.23 7.76 -4.68
N ILE A 225 14.31 8.04 -3.74
CA ILE A 225 13.21 7.14 -3.38
C ILE A 225 12.23 6.97 -4.56
N LEU A 226 11.86 8.05 -5.25
CA LEU A 226 10.98 8.00 -6.43
C LEU A 226 11.60 7.19 -7.57
N ASN A 227 12.91 7.35 -7.80
CA ASN A 227 13.63 6.54 -8.78
C ASN A 227 13.66 5.06 -8.39
N GLN A 228 13.83 4.73 -7.11
CA GLN A 228 13.74 3.34 -6.63
C GLN A 228 12.35 2.74 -6.87
N TYR A 229 11.28 3.49 -6.57
CA TYR A 229 9.92 3.05 -6.88
C TYR A 229 9.69 2.87 -8.38
N TYR A 230 10.18 3.81 -9.19
CA TYR A 230 10.07 3.72 -10.64
C TYR A 230 10.80 2.48 -11.19
N ILE A 231 12.03 2.21 -10.74
CA ILE A 231 12.81 1.02 -11.11
C ILE A 231 12.08 -0.26 -10.66
N THR A 232 11.56 -0.29 -9.44
CA THR A 232 10.78 -1.43 -8.92
C THR A 232 9.56 -1.69 -9.80
N LYS A 233 8.83 -0.63 -10.17
CA LYS A 233 7.71 -0.71 -11.10
C LYS A 233 8.12 -1.21 -12.50
N GLN A 234 9.33 -0.89 -12.98
CA GLN A 234 9.84 -1.47 -14.24
C GLN A 234 10.08 -2.98 -14.14
N PHE A 235 10.63 -3.46 -13.02
CA PHE A 235 10.76 -4.92 -12.78
C PHE A 235 9.40 -5.61 -12.72
N ILE A 236 8.40 -5.00 -12.06
CA ILE A 236 7.03 -5.50 -12.05
C ILE A 236 6.45 -5.54 -13.47
N LEU A 237 6.61 -4.47 -14.25
CA LEU A 237 6.13 -4.43 -15.64
C LEU A 237 6.73 -5.55 -16.49
N LEU A 238 8.05 -5.75 -16.43
CA LEU A 238 8.73 -6.85 -17.13
C LEU A 238 8.20 -8.22 -16.70
N THR A 239 7.95 -8.40 -15.40
CA THR A 239 7.37 -9.62 -14.84
C THR A 239 5.95 -9.85 -15.38
N LEU A 240 5.11 -8.82 -15.41
CA LEU A 240 3.74 -8.91 -15.96
C LEU A 240 3.74 -9.20 -17.47
N ILE A 241 4.67 -8.62 -18.22
CA ILE A 241 4.87 -8.93 -19.64
C ILE A 241 5.21 -10.42 -19.81
N ALA A 242 6.10 -10.96 -18.99
CA ALA A 242 6.46 -12.38 -19.00
C ALA A 242 5.23 -13.27 -18.75
N ILE A 243 4.47 -12.96 -17.69
CA ILE A 243 3.25 -13.69 -17.31
C ILE A 243 2.24 -13.70 -18.46
N VAL A 244 1.95 -12.54 -19.06
CA VAL A 244 1.00 -12.44 -20.17
C VAL A 244 1.50 -13.20 -21.40
N ARG A 245 2.78 -13.02 -21.75
CA ARG A 245 3.40 -13.69 -22.90
C ARG A 245 3.34 -15.21 -22.76
N ILE A 246 3.84 -15.75 -21.64
CA ILE A 246 3.83 -17.19 -21.36
C ILE A 246 2.41 -17.74 -21.34
N LYS A 247 1.43 -17.00 -20.80
CA LYS A 247 0.04 -17.45 -20.77
C LYS A 247 -0.50 -17.75 -22.17
N PHE A 248 -0.18 -16.92 -23.15
CA PHE A 248 -0.73 -17.01 -24.50
C PHE A 248 0.12 -17.84 -25.48
N GLU A 249 1.43 -17.90 -25.28
CA GLU A 249 2.37 -18.68 -26.10
C GLU A 249 2.40 -20.16 -25.70
N ASP A 250 2.27 -20.46 -24.41
CA ASP A 250 2.40 -21.81 -23.89
C ASP A 250 1.01 -22.44 -23.64
N ASN A 251 0.76 -23.63 -24.19
CA ASN A 251 -0.47 -24.40 -23.94
C ASN A 251 -0.28 -25.50 -22.88
N ARG A 252 0.89 -25.60 -22.23
CA ARG A 252 1.20 -26.58 -21.19
C ARG A 252 0.48 -26.28 -19.87
N SER A 253 0.64 -27.20 -18.91
CA SER A 253 0.16 -27.06 -17.53
C SER A 253 0.76 -25.84 -16.82
N ALA A 254 0.10 -25.40 -15.74
CA ALA A 254 0.58 -24.27 -14.93
C ALA A 254 2.02 -24.48 -14.41
N ASP A 255 2.36 -25.70 -13.98
CA ASP A 255 3.70 -26.01 -13.48
C ASP A 255 4.78 -25.83 -14.55
N ASN A 256 4.52 -26.26 -15.79
CA ASN A 256 5.44 -26.05 -16.91
C ASN A 256 5.56 -24.57 -17.29
N LYS A 257 4.47 -23.81 -17.19
CA LYS A 257 4.51 -22.35 -17.37
C LYS A 257 5.33 -21.66 -16.29
N MET A 258 5.31 -22.18 -15.06
CA MET A 258 6.15 -21.66 -13.98
C MET A 258 7.63 -21.90 -14.24
N ILE A 259 8.02 -23.05 -14.82
CA ILE A 259 9.41 -23.28 -15.25
C ILE A 259 9.82 -22.19 -16.25
N SER A 260 9.03 -21.97 -17.29
CA SER A 260 9.31 -20.93 -18.28
C SER A 260 9.27 -19.50 -17.71
N TYR A 261 8.48 -19.26 -16.66
CA TYR A 261 8.50 -18.00 -15.94
C TYR A 261 9.81 -17.83 -15.17
N PHE A 262 10.28 -18.85 -14.45
CA PHE A 262 11.56 -18.78 -13.73
C PHE A 262 12.75 -18.65 -14.68
N ASP A 263 12.73 -19.33 -15.83
CA ASP A 263 13.74 -19.14 -16.89
C ASP A 263 13.75 -17.68 -17.34
N PHE A 264 12.57 -17.09 -17.63
CA PHE A 264 12.46 -15.69 -18.02
C PHE A 264 12.95 -14.74 -16.92
N VAL A 265 12.56 -14.97 -15.67
CA VAL A 265 12.98 -14.14 -14.53
C VAL A 265 14.50 -14.21 -14.38
N SER A 266 15.10 -15.39 -14.48
CA SER A 266 16.55 -15.57 -14.38
C SER A 266 17.32 -14.93 -15.55
N GLU A 267 16.81 -15.05 -16.78
CA GLU A 267 17.52 -14.60 -17.98
C GLU A 267 17.33 -13.12 -18.30
N HIS A 268 16.18 -12.53 -17.93
CA HIS A 268 15.79 -11.19 -18.38
C HIS A 268 15.46 -10.20 -17.27
N VAL A 269 14.90 -10.66 -16.15
CA VAL A 269 14.50 -9.75 -15.06
C VAL A 269 15.64 -9.60 -14.05
N GLY A 270 16.31 -10.69 -13.69
CA GLY A 270 17.38 -10.72 -12.70
C GLY A 270 16.91 -10.55 -11.25
N LEU A 271 15.59 -10.45 -11.02
CA LEU A 271 14.99 -10.26 -9.70
C LEU A 271 13.69 -11.07 -9.60
N ASN A 272 13.62 -11.96 -8.62
CA ASN A 272 12.41 -12.70 -8.31
C ASN A 272 11.53 -11.91 -7.34
N LEU A 273 10.36 -11.47 -7.81
CA LEU A 273 9.38 -10.79 -6.98
C LEU A 273 8.33 -11.82 -6.50
N GLU A 274 8.31 -12.12 -5.21
CA GLU A 274 7.54 -13.25 -4.66
C GLU A 274 6.02 -13.10 -4.85
N ARG A 275 5.47 -11.91 -4.58
CA ARG A 275 4.04 -11.62 -4.79
C ARG A 275 3.62 -11.86 -6.24
N GLU A 276 4.39 -11.30 -7.17
CA GLU A 276 4.14 -11.43 -8.60
C GLU A 276 4.29 -12.88 -9.07
N THR A 277 5.20 -13.64 -8.47
CA THR A 277 5.40 -15.08 -8.74
C THR A 277 4.20 -15.91 -8.29
N LEU A 278 3.65 -15.64 -7.11
CA LEU A 278 2.41 -16.29 -6.64
C LEU A 278 1.23 -15.98 -7.57
N LEU A 279 1.12 -14.72 -8.00
CA LEU A 279 0.09 -14.31 -8.95
C LEU A 279 0.27 -14.92 -10.35
N ALA A 280 1.52 -15.10 -10.80
CA ALA A 280 1.84 -15.80 -12.03
C ALA A 280 1.27 -17.22 -12.00
N TYR A 281 1.55 -17.96 -10.91
CA TYR A 281 1.05 -19.33 -10.74
C TYR A 281 -0.48 -19.39 -10.74
N GLU A 282 -1.14 -18.51 -9.98
CA GLU A 282 -2.60 -18.44 -9.94
C GLU A 282 -3.21 -18.10 -11.30
N TYR A 283 -2.61 -17.18 -12.05
CA TYR A 283 -3.06 -16.81 -13.40
C TYR A 283 -2.84 -17.93 -14.43
N PHE A 284 -1.74 -18.69 -14.30
CA PHE A 284 -1.48 -19.84 -15.17
C PHE A 284 -2.47 -20.96 -14.92
N LYS A 285 -2.81 -21.26 -13.67
CA LYS A 285 -3.85 -22.23 -13.28
C LYS A 285 -5.21 -21.83 -13.81
N ASN A 286 -5.63 -20.59 -13.55
CA ASN A 286 -6.90 -20.08 -14.06
C ASN A 286 -6.82 -18.57 -14.30
N SER A 287 -6.96 -18.15 -15.55
CA SER A 287 -6.87 -16.73 -15.91
C SER A 287 -8.00 -15.88 -15.33
N SER A 288 -9.14 -16.47 -14.96
CA SER A 288 -10.20 -15.73 -14.28
C SER A 288 -9.84 -15.34 -12.84
N ASN A 289 -8.83 -15.98 -12.24
CA ASN A 289 -8.41 -15.68 -10.87
C ASN A 289 -7.79 -14.28 -10.79
N LEU A 290 -7.06 -13.84 -11.82
CA LEU A 290 -6.43 -12.52 -11.86
C LEU A 290 -7.26 -11.54 -12.70
N TYR A 291 -8.35 -11.06 -12.10
CA TYR A 291 -9.36 -10.23 -12.76
C TYR A 291 -8.79 -8.95 -13.40
N ILE A 292 -7.71 -8.39 -12.85
CA ILE A 292 -7.09 -7.17 -13.38
C ILE A 292 -6.52 -7.37 -14.80
N LEU A 293 -6.08 -8.59 -15.13
CA LEU A 293 -5.56 -8.95 -16.46
C LEU A 293 -6.66 -9.38 -17.46
N ARG A 294 -7.93 -9.46 -17.05
CA ARG A 294 -9.04 -9.95 -17.91
C ARG A 294 -9.24 -9.13 -19.20
N ARG A 295 -8.77 -7.88 -19.19
CA ARG A 295 -8.85 -6.97 -20.35
C ARG A 295 -7.91 -7.39 -21.47
N ILE A 296 -6.93 -8.24 -21.18
CA ILE A 296 -5.97 -8.75 -22.13
C ILE A 296 -6.49 -10.07 -22.71
N SER A 297 -6.63 -10.10 -24.03
CA SER A 297 -7.03 -11.28 -24.79
C SER A 297 -6.11 -11.46 -26.00
N ARG A 298 -6.21 -12.62 -26.68
CA ARG A 298 -5.49 -12.85 -27.94
C ARG A 298 -5.82 -11.84 -29.06
N LYS A 299 -6.92 -11.08 -28.93
CA LYS A 299 -7.35 -10.07 -29.90
C LYS A 299 -6.90 -8.65 -29.54
N THR A 300 -6.41 -8.43 -28.32
CA THR A 300 -5.95 -7.11 -27.85
C THR A 300 -4.68 -6.73 -28.61
N LYS A 301 -4.58 -5.48 -29.07
CA LYS A 301 -3.41 -5.02 -29.83
C LYS A 301 -2.19 -4.92 -28.93
N LYS A 302 -0.98 -5.11 -29.47
CA LYS A 302 0.25 -5.11 -28.67
C LYS A 302 0.44 -3.80 -27.90
N GLU A 303 0.22 -2.67 -28.57
CA GLU A 303 0.37 -1.33 -27.99
C GLU A 303 -0.61 -1.12 -26.83
N GLU A 304 -1.84 -1.59 -26.99
CA GLU A 304 -2.88 -1.57 -25.95
C GLU A 304 -2.51 -2.50 -24.78
N ILE A 305 -1.93 -3.67 -25.04
CA ILE A 305 -1.44 -4.57 -23.98
C ILE A 305 -0.35 -3.88 -23.15
N PHE A 306 0.62 -3.21 -23.79
CA PHE A 306 1.67 -2.50 -23.06
C PHE A 306 1.10 -1.38 -22.19
N GLU A 307 0.17 -0.57 -22.70
CA GLU A 307 -0.48 0.49 -21.91
C GLU A 307 -1.27 -0.07 -20.72
N ILE A 308 -2.00 -1.18 -20.92
CA ILE A 308 -2.73 -1.86 -19.84
C ILE A 308 -1.75 -2.35 -18.78
N LEU A 309 -0.67 -3.05 -19.18
CA LEU A 309 0.31 -3.60 -18.26
C LEU A 309 1.10 -2.52 -17.53
N ASP A 310 1.41 -1.40 -18.19
CA ASP A 310 2.09 -0.26 -17.58
C ASP A 310 1.25 0.32 -16.44
N ASN A 311 -0.05 0.53 -16.67
CA ASN A 311 -0.96 1.01 -15.62
C ASN A 311 -1.11 -0.01 -14.48
N ILE A 312 -1.30 -1.29 -14.81
CA ILE A 312 -1.39 -2.37 -13.80
C ILE A 312 -0.11 -2.48 -12.97
N SER A 313 1.06 -2.23 -13.55
CA SER A 313 2.30 -2.28 -12.77
C SER A 313 2.39 -1.21 -11.68
N TRP A 314 1.70 -0.06 -11.84
CA TRP A 314 1.54 0.92 -10.76
C TRP A 314 0.59 0.43 -9.66
N ASP A 315 -0.48 -0.27 -10.01
CA ASP A 315 -1.39 -0.88 -9.02
C ASP A 315 -0.65 -1.87 -8.11
N PHE A 316 0.31 -2.61 -8.66
CA PHE A 316 1.16 -3.53 -7.91
C PHE A 316 2.18 -2.81 -6.99
N MET A 317 2.34 -1.49 -7.11
CA MET A 317 3.14 -0.70 -6.17
C MET A 317 2.39 -0.40 -4.87
N ILE A 318 1.05 -0.49 -4.85
CA ILE A 318 0.25 -0.10 -3.68
C ILE A 318 0.69 -0.82 -2.39
N PRO A 319 0.85 -2.16 -2.35
CA PRO A 319 1.33 -2.83 -1.14
C PRO A 319 2.70 -2.34 -0.68
N ARG A 320 3.58 -1.99 -1.62
CA ARG A 320 4.94 -1.48 -1.35
C ARG A 320 4.92 -0.07 -0.78
N VAL A 321 4.02 0.78 -1.25
CA VAL A 321 3.82 2.11 -0.65
C VAL A 321 3.26 1.99 0.77
N MET A 322 2.32 1.08 1.00
CA MET A 322 1.79 0.80 2.34
C MET A 322 2.89 0.32 3.29
N GLU A 323 3.78 -0.56 2.83
CA GLU A 323 4.96 -1.02 3.56
C GLU A 323 5.90 0.12 3.95
N SER A 324 6.21 0.99 2.99
CA SER A 324 7.01 2.17 3.28
C SER A 324 6.32 3.08 4.29
N ASN A 325 5.01 3.32 4.17
CA ASN A 325 4.27 4.12 5.15
C ASN A 325 4.40 3.52 6.56
N MET A 326 4.34 2.19 6.72
CA MET A 326 4.56 1.55 8.03
C MET A 326 5.96 1.78 8.62
N SER A 327 6.94 2.12 7.78
CA SER A 327 8.33 2.33 8.19
C SER A 327 8.66 3.80 8.46
N TYR A 328 7.99 4.73 7.78
CA TYR A 328 8.29 6.17 7.84
C TYR A 328 7.22 7.03 8.52
N MET A 329 5.98 6.55 8.63
CA MET A 329 4.83 7.36 9.02
C MET A 329 4.23 6.88 10.34
N GLY A 330 3.99 7.82 11.26
CA GLY A 330 3.30 7.59 12.52
C GLY A 330 3.92 8.36 13.67
N GLU A 331 3.08 8.84 14.58
CA GLU A 331 3.43 9.30 15.92
C GLU A 331 3.41 8.14 16.94
N GLY A 332 2.70 7.04 16.61
CA GLY A 332 2.59 5.82 17.41
C GLY A 332 3.72 4.82 17.23
N ASP A 333 3.67 3.73 18.01
CA ASP A 333 4.66 2.65 17.98
C ASP A 333 4.63 1.84 16.68
N PHE A 334 3.43 1.74 16.09
CA PHE A 334 3.12 1.03 14.85
C PHE A 334 2.04 1.76 14.05
N LEU A 335 2.13 1.69 12.72
CA LEU A 335 1.11 2.20 11.79
C LEU A 335 0.40 1.04 11.09
N ILE A 336 -0.92 1.10 10.97
CA ILE A 336 -1.73 0.16 10.19
C ILE A 336 -2.27 0.85 8.92
N PRO A 337 -1.81 0.46 7.73
CA PRO A 337 -2.28 1.06 6.49
C PRO A 337 -3.56 0.38 5.96
N TYR A 338 -4.44 1.21 5.40
CA TYR A 338 -5.65 0.82 4.68
C TYR A 338 -5.63 1.50 3.30
N PHE A 339 -6.22 0.86 2.29
CA PHE A 339 -6.39 1.42 0.96
C PHE A 339 -7.85 1.72 0.71
N LEU A 340 -8.16 2.81 0.03
CA LEU A 340 -9.51 3.12 -0.42
C LEU A 340 -9.54 3.22 -1.95
N SER A 341 -10.33 2.33 -2.57
CA SER A 341 -10.57 2.36 -4.01
C SER A 341 -12.02 1.96 -4.34
N PHE A 342 -12.49 2.42 -5.50
CA PHE A 342 -13.76 2.00 -6.10
C PHE A 342 -13.56 0.99 -7.25
N ASP A 343 -12.31 0.62 -7.57
CA ASP A 343 -12.00 -0.36 -8.60
C ASP A 343 -12.01 -1.80 -8.02
N ASP A 344 -13.07 -2.55 -8.32
CA ASP A 344 -13.23 -3.94 -7.89
C ASP A 344 -12.06 -4.85 -8.30
N GLY A 345 -11.42 -4.57 -9.45
CA GLY A 345 -10.27 -5.33 -9.92
C GLY A 345 -9.04 -5.07 -9.06
N LEU A 346 -8.81 -3.82 -8.71
CA LEU A 346 -7.73 -3.42 -7.80
C LEU A 346 -7.94 -3.97 -6.40
N ILE A 347 -9.16 -3.86 -5.87
CA ILE A 347 -9.52 -4.41 -4.55
C ILE A 347 -9.27 -5.92 -4.49
N LYS A 348 -9.66 -6.67 -5.54
CA LYS A 348 -9.40 -8.11 -5.62
C LYS A 348 -7.92 -8.42 -5.69
N LEU A 349 -7.15 -7.65 -6.45
CA LEU A 349 -5.69 -7.80 -6.52
C LEU A 349 -5.06 -7.64 -5.12
N LEU A 350 -5.39 -6.57 -4.41
CA LEU A 350 -4.82 -6.31 -3.08
C LEU A 350 -5.15 -7.42 -2.09
N LYS A 351 -6.37 -7.96 -2.12
CA LYS A 351 -6.78 -9.12 -1.30
C LYS A 351 -5.99 -10.39 -1.60
N MET A 352 -5.52 -10.57 -2.83
CA MET A 352 -4.64 -11.70 -3.19
C MET A 352 -3.20 -11.50 -2.71
N LEU A 353 -2.82 -10.27 -2.34
CA LEU A 353 -1.46 -9.88 -1.97
C LEU A 353 -1.27 -9.60 -0.47
N GLU A 354 -2.32 -9.85 0.34
CA GLU A 354 -2.32 -9.68 1.80
C GLU A 354 -1.23 -10.54 2.45
N PRO A 355 -0.31 -9.97 3.25
CA PRO A 355 0.71 -10.72 3.94
C PRO A 355 0.20 -11.31 5.26
N LYS A 356 0.89 -12.34 5.76
CA LYS A 356 0.67 -12.89 7.10
C LYS A 356 1.14 -11.91 8.20
N GLY A 357 2.17 -11.13 7.89
CA GLY A 357 2.79 -10.16 8.78
C GLY A 357 3.87 -9.36 8.06
N VAL A 358 4.55 -8.50 8.78
CA VAL A 358 5.62 -7.63 8.28
C VAL A 358 6.71 -7.50 9.33
N VAL A 359 7.96 -7.56 8.88
CA VAL A 359 9.13 -7.19 9.69
C VAL A 359 9.56 -5.80 9.26
N ILE A 360 9.62 -4.87 10.19
CA ILE A 360 9.97 -3.47 9.99
C ILE A 360 11.38 -3.27 10.52
N ASP A 361 12.30 -2.95 9.63
CA ASP A 361 13.65 -2.51 9.93
C ASP A 361 13.63 -1.05 10.38
N THR A 362 13.90 -0.79 11.66
CA THR A 362 13.85 0.56 12.23
C THR A 362 15.08 1.40 11.89
N LYS A 363 16.16 0.77 11.41
CA LYS A 363 17.40 1.47 11.03
C LYS A 363 17.38 1.87 9.55
N GLU A 364 17.01 0.94 8.68
CA GLU A 364 16.93 1.17 7.24
C GLU A 364 15.56 1.73 6.81
N MET A 365 14.61 1.79 7.74
CA MET A 365 13.24 2.24 7.53
C MET A 365 12.57 1.49 6.38
N HIS A 366 12.71 0.17 6.39
CA HIS A 366 12.16 -0.71 5.37
C HIS A 366 11.28 -1.78 6.00
N ALA A 367 10.11 -2.03 5.39
CA ALA A 367 9.20 -3.06 5.81
C ALA A 367 9.20 -4.19 4.79
N THR A 368 9.44 -5.41 5.28
CA THR A 368 9.43 -6.61 4.46
C THR A 368 8.23 -7.48 4.82
N PRO A 369 7.31 -7.75 3.86
CA PRO A 369 6.17 -8.61 4.09
C PRO A 369 6.61 -10.07 4.28
N THR A 370 5.86 -10.79 5.10
CA THR A 370 5.96 -12.25 5.21
C THR A 370 4.74 -12.85 4.53
N ILE A 371 4.97 -13.57 3.42
CA ILE A 371 3.93 -14.14 2.57
C ILE A 371 3.91 -15.66 2.80
N LYS A 372 2.72 -16.26 2.76
CA LYS A 372 2.54 -17.69 3.03
C LYS A 372 2.66 -18.53 1.77
#